data_AF-A0AAJ4VC96-F1
#
_entry.id   AF-A0AAJ4VC96-F1
#
_cell.length_a   1.000
_cell.length_b   1.000
_cell.length_c   1.000
_cell.angle_alpha   90.00
_cell.angle_beta   90.00
_cell.angle_gamma   90.00
#
_symmetry.space_group_name_H-M   'P 1'
#
loop_
_entity.id
_entity.type
_entity.pdbx_description
1 polymer ?
#
loop_
_entity_poly.entity_id
_entity_poly.type
_entity_poly.pdbx_seq_one_letter_code
_entity_poly.pdbx_strand_id
1 'polypeptide(L)'
;MRSAASAGNSFRRCDSATSSTAAVCVIPAQAAAREPVEFNIASGPLDRALATYAEATRRQLLYSSALVANRVSRGLQGRHPPDRALKLLLANTGLKVRRAGKAYVTLPVQFTDVDVTIARTAPKMDGQRAVLEVEQLYLEQIARAKRFIYAESQYFASRRIAEAMARRLDEADGPEIVIVNPQSAQGWLEPLAMDTARARLIAALRQRDRYDRLRLYHRAFLATASGQLVRQMLIQHRHEPLSPDRFRVARDRAAFAQ
;
A
#
# COMPACT_ATOMS: atom_id res chain seq x y z
N MET A 1 -15.10 -47.11 73.32
CA MET A 1 -14.00 -47.96 73.82
C MET A 1 -12.68 -47.25 73.56
N ARG A 2 -11.86 -47.10 74.63
CA ARG A 2 -10.38 -47.01 74.73
C ARG A 2 -9.63 -47.09 73.37
N SER A 3 -8.56 -46.36 73.03
CA SER A 3 -7.50 -45.71 73.81
C SER A 3 -6.46 -45.15 72.81
N ALA A 4 -5.76 -44.07 73.21
CA ALA A 4 -4.33 -43.70 73.04
C ALA A 4 -3.59 -44.03 71.71
N ALA A 5 -2.90 -43.14 70.99
CA ALA A 5 -1.81 -42.18 71.31
C ALA A 5 -0.50 -42.63 70.62
N SER A 6 0.42 -41.66 70.43
CA SER A 6 1.85 -41.80 70.08
C SER A 6 2.16 -41.88 68.56
N ALA A 7 2.77 -40.89 67.89
CA ALA A 7 4.04 -40.16 68.10
C ALA A 7 5.31 -40.97 67.75
N GLY A 8 6.21 -40.34 66.97
CA GLY A 8 7.64 -40.66 66.82
C GLY A 8 8.02 -41.42 65.53
N ASN A 9 8.40 -40.76 64.43
CA ASN A 9 9.72 -40.19 64.08
C ASN A 9 10.78 -41.24 63.67
N SER A 10 11.24 -41.22 62.40
CA SER A 10 12.67 -41.38 62.02
C SER A 10 12.90 -41.42 60.49
N PHE A 11 13.42 -40.31 59.98
CA PHE A 11 14.63 -40.19 59.15
C PHE A 11 15.03 -41.34 58.18
N ARG A 12 14.98 -41.08 56.87
CA ARG A 12 16.05 -41.46 55.90
C ARG A 12 16.23 -40.38 54.83
N ARG A 13 17.50 -40.06 54.57
CA ARG A 13 18.05 -39.15 53.54
C ARG A 13 18.06 -39.79 52.14
N CYS A 14 18.38 -38.93 51.15
CA CYS A 14 18.79 -39.13 49.75
C CYS A 14 17.70 -38.72 48.73
N ASP A 15 17.90 -37.88 47.71
CA ASP A 15 19.09 -37.18 47.19
C ASP A 15 18.66 -35.92 46.39
N SER A 16 19.64 -35.06 46.14
CA SER A 16 19.66 -33.80 45.38
C SER A 16 18.88 -33.74 44.06
N ALA A 17 18.18 -32.62 43.85
CA ALA A 17 18.15 -31.92 42.55
C ALA A 17 17.70 -30.46 42.76
N THR A 18 18.67 -29.57 42.97
CA THR A 18 18.47 -28.12 42.92
C THR A 18 18.13 -27.74 41.48
N SER A 19 16.86 -27.54 41.18
CA SER A 19 16.42 -27.01 39.89
C SER A 19 16.82 -25.54 39.80
N SER A 20 17.96 -25.30 39.16
CA SER A 20 18.43 -23.97 38.77
C SER A 20 17.51 -23.45 37.67
N THR A 21 16.46 -22.72 38.04
CA THR A 21 15.70 -21.91 37.08
C THR A 21 16.59 -20.80 36.57
N ALA A 22 17.22 -21.03 35.41
CA ALA A 22 17.88 -19.99 34.64
C ALA A 22 16.83 -18.92 34.31
N ALA A 23 16.97 -17.75 34.93
CA ALA A 23 16.24 -16.56 34.51
C ALA A 23 16.67 -16.23 33.08
N VAL A 24 15.84 -16.62 32.10
CA VAL A 24 15.98 -16.16 30.72
C VAL A 24 15.72 -14.66 30.74
N CYS A 25 16.79 -13.88 30.75
CA CYS A 25 16.73 -12.46 30.47
C CYS A 25 16.28 -12.32 29.01
N VAL A 26 14.99 -12.05 28.80
CA VAL A 26 14.49 -11.58 27.52
C VAL A 26 15.06 -10.18 27.35
N ILE A 27 16.22 -10.08 26.70
CA ILE A 27 16.74 -8.79 26.24
C ILE A 27 15.64 -8.24 25.33
N PRO A 28 14.99 -7.11 25.65
CA PRO A 28 14.10 -6.50 24.69
C PRO A 28 14.97 -6.22 23.48
N ALA A 29 14.56 -6.67 22.29
CA ALA A 29 15.20 -6.29 21.05
C ALA A 29 15.17 -4.75 21.03
N GLN A 30 16.28 -4.13 21.40
CA GLN A 30 16.43 -2.69 21.37
C GLN A 30 16.31 -2.33 19.90
N ALA A 31 15.14 -1.85 19.52
CA ALA A 31 14.97 -1.05 18.34
C ALA A 31 15.98 0.08 18.50
N ALA A 32 17.15 -0.05 17.86
CA ALA A 32 18.32 0.78 18.09
C ALA A 32 17.86 2.23 18.25
N ALA A 33 17.87 2.69 19.51
CA ALA A 33 17.33 3.98 19.87
C ALA A 33 18.25 5.00 19.20
N ARG A 34 17.71 5.63 18.16
CA ARG A 34 18.35 6.64 17.34
C ARG A 34 18.84 7.74 18.26
N GLU A 35 20.15 7.78 18.51
CA GLU A 35 20.74 8.73 19.44
C GLU A 35 20.29 10.16 19.09
N PRO A 36 19.77 10.92 20.08
CA PRO A 36 19.36 12.29 19.85
C PRO A 36 20.54 13.15 19.41
N VAL A 37 20.35 13.89 18.32
CA VAL A 37 21.32 14.87 17.80
C VAL A 37 20.86 16.25 18.23
N GLU A 38 21.80 17.12 18.59
CA GLU A 38 21.53 18.54 18.88
C GLU A 38 21.29 19.28 17.55
N PHE A 39 20.16 19.96 17.42
CA PHE A 39 19.84 20.77 16.25
C PHE A 39 19.74 22.24 16.62
N ASN A 40 20.30 23.09 15.76
CA ASN A 40 20.09 24.54 15.78
C ASN A 40 19.87 25.02 14.34
N ILE A 41 18.68 24.76 13.81
CA ILE A 41 18.27 25.09 12.44
C ILE A 41 17.28 26.25 12.52
N ALA A 42 17.64 27.40 11.95
CA ALA A 42 16.75 28.56 11.89
C ALA A 42 15.53 28.30 11.01
N SER A 43 14.43 29.02 11.28
CA SER A 43 13.32 29.08 10.34
C SER A 43 13.77 29.79 9.05
N GLY A 44 13.27 29.33 7.91
CA GLY A 44 13.67 29.88 6.62
C GLY A 44 13.45 28.90 5.47
N PRO A 45 14.14 29.12 4.33
CA PRO A 45 14.02 28.26 3.15
C PRO A 45 14.24 26.78 3.48
N LEU A 46 13.32 25.93 3.02
CA LEU A 46 13.30 24.50 3.37
C LEU A 46 14.51 23.75 2.83
N ASP A 47 15.00 24.12 1.65
CA ASP A 47 16.22 23.58 1.04
C ASP A 47 17.44 23.73 1.97
N ARG A 48 17.63 24.93 2.54
CA ARG A 48 18.71 25.20 3.50
C ARG A 48 18.54 24.37 4.77
N ALA A 49 17.33 24.33 5.33
CA ALA A 49 17.05 23.57 6.54
C ALA A 49 17.31 22.06 6.36
N LEU A 50 16.94 21.49 5.21
CA LEU A 50 17.19 20.08 4.88
C LEU A 50 18.67 19.79 4.63
N ALA A 51 19.42 20.73 4.03
CA ALA A 51 20.87 20.62 3.88
C ALA A 51 21.59 20.56 5.24
N THR A 52 21.27 21.50 6.14
CA THR A 52 21.83 21.51 7.51
C THR A 52 21.47 20.25 8.29
N TYR A 53 20.24 19.75 8.15
CA TYR A 53 19.83 18.47 8.74
C TYR A 53 20.62 17.27 8.19
N ALA A 54 20.79 17.20 6.87
CA ALA A 54 21.50 16.10 6.20
C ALA A 54 22.95 16.04 6.65
N GLU A 55 23.60 17.20 6.80
CA GLU A 55 24.95 17.34 7.31
C GLU A 55 25.05 16.89 8.77
N ALA A 56 24.20 17.43 9.66
CA ALA A 56 24.21 17.10 11.09
C ALA A 56 23.97 15.60 11.37
N THR A 57 23.19 14.93 10.53
CA THR A 57 22.82 13.52 10.73
C THR A 57 23.60 12.54 9.85
N ARG A 58 24.41 13.04 8.91
CA ARG A 58 25.08 12.26 7.85
C ARG A 58 24.13 11.36 7.07
N ARG A 59 22.90 11.83 6.84
CA ARG A 59 21.87 11.09 6.11
C ARG A 59 21.75 11.59 4.69
N GLN A 60 21.60 10.66 3.76
CA GLN A 60 21.33 10.99 2.36
C GLN A 60 19.84 11.34 2.18
N LEU A 61 19.56 12.57 1.78
CA LEU A 61 18.23 13.04 1.41
C LEU A 61 18.17 13.24 -0.10
N LEU A 62 17.10 12.74 -0.72
CA LEU A 62 16.81 12.86 -2.14
C LEU A 62 15.49 13.63 -2.31
N TYR A 63 15.53 14.73 -3.03
CA TYR A 63 14.38 15.55 -3.38
C TYR A 63 14.69 16.36 -4.64
N SER A 64 13.66 16.76 -5.38
CA SER A 64 13.84 17.71 -6.48
C SER A 64 13.79 19.14 -5.96
N SER A 65 14.57 20.05 -6.56
CA SER A 65 14.58 21.47 -6.18
C SER A 65 13.18 22.08 -6.27
N ALA A 66 12.37 21.67 -7.25
CA ALA A 66 10.98 22.10 -7.41
C ALA A 66 10.08 21.72 -6.23
N LEU A 67 10.33 20.60 -5.54
CA LEU A 67 9.54 20.17 -4.38
C LEU A 67 9.86 20.97 -3.12
N VAL A 68 11.02 21.63 -3.03
CA VAL A 68 11.40 22.44 -1.87
C VAL A 68 11.36 23.94 -2.16
N ALA A 69 11.32 24.33 -3.45
CA ALA A 69 11.19 25.71 -3.88
C ALA A 69 9.97 26.38 -3.22
N ASN A 70 10.18 27.61 -2.75
CA ASN A 70 9.17 28.46 -2.09
C ASN A 70 8.52 27.84 -0.84
N ARG A 71 9.07 26.76 -0.27
CA ARG A 71 8.63 26.21 1.02
C ARG A 71 9.52 26.69 2.14
N VAL A 72 8.90 26.90 3.29
CA VAL A 72 9.57 27.42 4.49
C VAL A 72 9.49 26.37 5.59
N SER A 73 10.62 26.11 6.23
CA SER A 73 10.66 25.34 7.47
C SER A 73 10.50 26.27 8.66
N ARG A 74 9.83 25.79 9.72
CA ARG A 74 9.77 26.47 11.02
C ARG A 74 11.10 26.45 11.78
N GLY A 75 12.11 25.77 11.23
CA GLY A 75 13.36 25.51 11.93
C GLY A 75 13.19 24.41 12.99
N LEU A 76 14.29 24.09 13.65
CA LEU A 76 14.33 23.07 14.69
C LEU A 76 15.44 23.39 15.69
N GLN A 77 15.09 23.43 16.97
CA GLN A 77 16.05 23.59 18.06
C GLN A 77 15.97 22.44 19.07
N GLY A 78 17.09 22.14 19.72
CA GLY A 78 17.21 21.16 20.79
C GLY A 78 17.58 19.76 20.32
N ARG A 79 17.58 18.80 21.26
CA ARG A 79 17.89 17.39 20.99
C ARG A 79 16.70 16.63 20.46
N HIS A 80 16.87 16.03 19.29
CA HIS A 80 15.84 15.19 18.69
C HIS A 80 16.44 13.93 18.06
N PRO A 81 15.75 12.79 18.10
CA PRO A 81 16.08 11.67 17.23
C PRO A 81 16.00 12.14 15.76
N PRO A 82 16.96 11.79 14.89
CA PRO A 82 17.00 12.25 13.50
C PRO A 82 15.69 12.08 12.72
N ASP A 83 14.97 10.97 12.89
CA ASP A 83 13.67 10.76 12.22
C ASP A 83 12.58 11.71 12.70
N ARG A 84 12.59 12.06 13.99
CA ARG A 84 11.66 13.03 14.57
C ARG A 84 12.01 14.44 14.10
N ALA A 85 13.28 14.78 14.12
CA ALA A 85 13.79 16.05 13.59
C ALA A 85 13.35 16.30 12.14
N LEU A 86 13.50 15.30 11.26
CA LEU A 86 13.08 15.43 9.86
C LEU A 86 11.57 15.63 9.72
N LYS A 87 10.76 14.92 10.51
CA LYS A 87 9.30 15.11 10.53
C LYS A 87 8.92 16.52 10.98
N LEU A 88 9.61 17.07 11.98
CA LEU A 88 9.37 18.42 12.49
C LEU A 88 9.76 19.49 11.46
N LEU A 89 10.91 19.32 10.79
CA LEU A 89 11.35 20.24 9.73
C LEU A 89 10.40 20.28 8.53
N LEU A 90 9.79 19.15 8.20
CA LEU A 90 8.82 19.01 7.11
C LEU A 90 7.38 19.36 7.53
N ALA A 91 7.12 19.62 8.82
CA ALA A 91 5.78 19.87 9.31
C ALA A 91 5.18 21.11 8.62
N ASN A 92 3.97 20.98 8.09
CA ASN A 92 3.24 22.02 7.37
C ASN A 92 3.89 22.50 6.05
N THR A 93 4.82 21.73 5.50
CA THR A 93 5.42 22.02 4.18
C THR A 93 4.66 21.36 3.02
N GLY A 94 3.66 20.52 3.32
CA GLY A 94 2.98 19.67 2.35
C GLY A 94 3.87 18.53 1.81
N LEU A 95 4.98 18.23 2.48
CA LEU A 95 5.89 17.15 2.10
C LEU A 95 5.93 16.05 3.17
N LYS A 96 6.09 14.81 2.70
CA LYS A 96 6.38 13.65 3.55
C LYS A 96 7.68 13.00 3.12
N VAL A 97 8.33 12.34 4.06
CA VAL A 97 9.53 11.56 3.79
C VAL A 97 9.21 10.07 3.79
N ARG A 98 9.77 9.35 2.82
CA ARG A 98 9.76 7.89 2.77
C ARG A 98 11.19 7.37 2.73
N ARG A 99 11.48 6.34 3.52
CA ARG A 99 12.78 5.66 3.46
C ARG A 99 12.84 4.75 2.22
N ALA A 100 13.89 4.87 1.44
CA ALA A 100 14.21 4.00 0.31
C ALA A 100 15.64 3.46 0.49
N GLY A 101 15.74 2.26 1.07
CA GLY A 101 17.03 1.68 1.45
C GLY A 101 17.76 2.52 2.51
N LYS A 102 18.93 3.07 2.15
CA LYS A 102 19.74 3.94 3.00
C LYS A 102 19.38 5.43 2.87
N ALA A 103 18.60 5.81 1.85
CA ALA A 103 18.25 7.21 1.59
C ALA A 103 16.82 7.56 2.07
N TYR A 104 16.59 8.85 2.27
CA TYR A 104 15.28 9.42 2.54
C TYR A 104 14.80 10.20 1.32
N VAL A 105 13.61 9.86 0.80
CA VAL A 105 13.02 10.51 -0.38
C VAL A 105 11.86 11.38 0.07
N THR A 106 11.86 12.64 -0.36
CA THR A 106 10.75 13.56 -0.09
C THR A 106 9.70 13.47 -1.20
N LEU A 107 8.43 13.35 -0.80
CA LEU A 107 7.29 13.21 -1.68
C LEU A 107 6.24 14.28 -1.33
N PRO A 108 5.54 14.85 -2.33
CA PRO A 108 4.42 15.73 -2.06
C PRO A 108 3.28 14.96 -1.42
N VAL A 109 2.59 15.59 -0.47
CA VAL A 109 1.30 15.10 0.01
C VAL A 109 0.28 15.30 -1.09
N GLN A 110 -0.40 14.22 -1.48
CA GLN A 110 -1.37 14.24 -2.58
C GLN A 110 -2.77 14.68 -2.13
N PHE A 111 -3.11 14.43 -0.86
CA PHE A 111 -4.43 14.73 -0.29
C PHE A 111 -4.27 15.22 1.15
N THR A 112 -4.92 16.33 1.49
CA THR A 112 -5.13 16.84 2.86
C THR A 112 -6.59 17.20 3.02
N ASP A 113 -7.10 17.14 4.24
CA ASP A 113 -8.47 17.60 4.58
C ASP A 113 -9.54 16.98 3.67
N VAL A 114 -9.43 15.66 3.44
CA VAL A 114 -10.38 14.88 2.65
C VAL A 114 -11.28 14.07 3.56
N ASP A 115 -12.55 13.97 3.19
CA ASP A 115 -13.49 13.06 3.85
C ASP A 115 -13.06 11.61 3.61
N VAL A 116 -12.91 10.86 4.70
CA VAL A 116 -12.56 9.43 4.66
C VAL A 116 -13.71 8.65 5.26
N THR A 117 -14.21 7.66 4.52
CA THR A 117 -15.24 6.72 4.98
C THR A 117 -14.69 5.30 5.04
N ILE A 118 -15.13 4.52 6.02
CA ILE A 118 -14.83 3.09 6.14
C ILE A 118 -16.02 2.31 5.57
N ALA A 119 -15.75 1.42 4.61
CA ALA A 119 -16.73 0.46 4.10
C ALA A 119 -16.32 -0.95 4.47
N ARG A 120 -17.27 -1.75 4.96
CA ARG A 120 -17.04 -3.11 5.47
C ARG A 120 -17.74 -4.16 4.62
N THR A 121 -17.22 -5.38 4.71
CA THR A 121 -17.89 -6.59 4.26
C THR A 121 -17.90 -7.57 5.41
N ALA A 122 -19.08 -8.02 5.83
CA ALA A 122 -19.24 -9.07 6.84
C ALA A 122 -20.32 -10.05 6.38
N PRO A 123 -20.06 -11.37 6.42
CA PRO A 123 -21.10 -12.34 6.10
C PRO A 123 -22.21 -12.30 7.15
N LYS A 124 -23.37 -12.87 6.81
CA LYS A 124 -24.41 -13.13 7.81
C LYS A 124 -23.90 -14.18 8.79
N MET A 125 -23.94 -13.88 10.08
CA MET A 125 -23.60 -14.80 11.17
C MET A 125 -24.77 -14.86 12.15
N ASP A 126 -24.73 -15.81 13.09
CA ASP A 126 -25.74 -15.83 14.15
C ASP A 126 -25.70 -14.53 14.96
N GLY A 127 -26.87 -13.94 15.22
CA GLY A 127 -26.99 -12.62 15.85
C GLY A 127 -26.49 -11.42 15.03
N GLN A 128 -25.99 -11.60 13.80
CA GLN A 128 -25.44 -10.50 12.98
C GLN A 128 -25.91 -10.54 11.52
N ARG A 129 -26.49 -9.41 11.06
CA ARG A 129 -26.87 -9.22 9.65
C ARG A 129 -25.62 -9.05 8.77
N ALA A 130 -25.73 -9.50 7.52
CA ALA A 130 -24.68 -9.27 6.53
C ALA A 130 -24.45 -7.76 6.31
N VAL A 131 -23.18 -7.40 6.12
CA VAL A 131 -22.74 -6.04 5.79
C VAL A 131 -22.13 -6.07 4.40
N LEU A 132 -22.64 -5.25 3.49
CA LEU A 132 -22.27 -5.20 2.07
C LEU A 132 -21.86 -3.79 1.62
N GLU A 133 -21.35 -2.97 2.55
CA GLU A 133 -21.00 -1.56 2.32
C GLU A 133 -19.95 -1.41 1.22
N VAL A 134 -18.98 -2.32 1.12
CA VAL A 134 -17.97 -2.29 0.04
C VAL A 134 -18.60 -2.48 -1.34
N GLU A 135 -19.58 -3.38 -1.46
CA GLU A 135 -20.28 -3.59 -2.74
C GLU A 135 -21.08 -2.33 -3.12
N GLN A 136 -21.82 -1.77 -2.15
CA GLN A 136 -22.59 -0.54 -2.36
C GLN A 136 -21.67 0.62 -2.76
N LEU A 137 -20.53 0.79 -2.09
CA LEU A 137 -19.53 1.80 -2.41
C LEU A 137 -19.06 1.68 -3.86
N TYR A 138 -18.71 0.47 -4.32
CA TYR A 138 -18.28 0.28 -5.71
C TYR A 138 -19.40 0.59 -6.72
N LEU A 139 -20.63 0.15 -6.44
CA LEU A 139 -21.77 0.44 -7.32
C LEU A 139 -22.03 1.94 -7.44
N GLU A 140 -21.95 2.69 -6.35
CA GLU A 140 -22.11 4.14 -6.34
C GLU A 140 -20.97 4.85 -7.07
N GLN A 141 -19.71 4.41 -6.87
CA GLN A 141 -18.56 4.95 -7.59
C GLN A 141 -18.69 4.75 -9.10
N ILE A 142 -19.11 3.56 -9.54
CA ILE A 142 -19.35 3.26 -10.96
C ILE A 142 -20.47 4.13 -11.52
N ALA A 143 -21.58 4.25 -10.79
CA ALA A 143 -22.73 5.05 -11.23
C ALA A 143 -22.39 6.55 -11.37
N ARG A 144 -21.51 7.08 -10.51
CA ARG A 144 -21.12 8.50 -10.52
C ARG A 144 -19.93 8.82 -11.42
N ALA A 145 -19.23 7.82 -11.96
CA ALA A 145 -18.05 8.01 -12.79
C ALA A 145 -18.39 8.71 -14.11
N LYS A 146 -17.78 9.88 -14.35
CA LYS A 146 -18.08 10.74 -15.50
C LYS A 146 -17.16 10.54 -16.70
N ARG A 147 -15.89 10.18 -16.48
CA ARG A 147 -14.86 10.17 -17.54
C ARG A 147 -14.14 8.85 -17.67
N PHE A 148 -13.65 8.31 -16.56
CA PHE A 148 -12.88 7.08 -16.53
C PHE A 148 -13.27 6.23 -15.33
N ILE A 149 -13.31 4.92 -15.54
CA ILE A 149 -13.30 3.89 -14.50
C ILE A 149 -12.03 3.09 -14.70
N TYR A 150 -11.10 3.20 -13.75
CA TYR A 150 -9.92 2.35 -13.70
C TYR A 150 -10.11 1.29 -12.62
N ALA A 151 -10.02 0.02 -13.00
CA ALA A 151 -10.18 -1.10 -12.10
C ALA A 151 -9.00 -2.07 -12.24
N GLU A 152 -8.20 -2.20 -11.17
CA GLU A 152 -7.21 -3.27 -11.05
C GLU A 152 -7.74 -4.32 -10.06
N SER A 153 -7.92 -5.56 -10.51
CA SER A 153 -8.43 -6.64 -9.66
C SER A 153 -7.78 -7.98 -9.98
N GLN A 154 -7.45 -8.73 -8.93
CA GLN A 154 -6.98 -10.10 -9.07
C GLN A 154 -8.11 -11.05 -9.53
N TYR A 155 -9.36 -10.76 -9.17
CA TYR A 155 -10.53 -11.58 -9.47
C TYR A 155 -11.72 -10.71 -9.93
N PHE A 156 -11.80 -10.45 -11.23
CA PHE A 156 -13.00 -9.85 -11.82
C PHE A 156 -14.10 -10.92 -11.99
N ALA A 157 -14.87 -11.16 -10.93
CA ALA A 157 -15.89 -12.22 -10.88
C ALA A 157 -17.27 -11.75 -10.36
N SER A 158 -17.43 -10.46 -10.02
CA SER A 158 -18.71 -9.95 -9.52
C SER A 158 -19.66 -9.58 -10.67
N ARG A 159 -20.74 -10.34 -10.79
CA ARG A 159 -21.83 -10.05 -11.75
C ARG A 159 -22.45 -8.68 -11.52
N ARG A 160 -22.70 -8.29 -10.26
CA ARG A 160 -23.29 -6.98 -9.93
C ARG A 160 -22.43 -5.81 -10.41
N ILE A 161 -21.11 -5.92 -10.23
CA ILE A 161 -20.15 -4.92 -10.71
C ILE A 161 -20.09 -4.91 -12.24
N ALA A 162 -20.05 -6.07 -12.87
CA ALA A 162 -20.06 -6.17 -14.34
C ALA A 162 -21.35 -5.58 -14.95
N GLU A 163 -22.51 -5.85 -14.36
CA GLU A 163 -23.78 -5.26 -14.79
C GLU A 163 -23.81 -3.74 -14.63
N ALA A 164 -23.22 -3.21 -13.54
CA ALA A 164 -23.11 -1.77 -13.36
C ALA A 164 -22.18 -1.13 -14.42
N MET A 165 -21.03 -1.75 -14.70
CA MET A 165 -20.14 -1.31 -15.77
C MET A 165 -20.80 -1.41 -17.16
N ALA A 166 -21.53 -2.48 -17.43
CA ALA A 166 -22.27 -2.66 -18.68
C ALA A 166 -23.29 -1.54 -18.91
N ARG A 167 -24.06 -1.16 -17.87
CA ARG A 167 -24.98 -0.02 -17.95
C ARG A 167 -24.26 1.27 -18.34
N ARG A 168 -23.09 1.53 -17.74
CA ARG A 168 -22.27 2.70 -18.09
C ARG A 168 -21.73 2.63 -19.53
N LEU A 169 -21.42 1.44 -20.05
CA LEU A 169 -20.98 1.25 -21.44
C LEU A 169 -22.12 1.44 -22.46
N ASP A 170 -23.38 1.25 -22.07
CA ASP A 170 -24.55 1.47 -22.93
C ASP A 170 -24.87 2.98 -23.14
N GLU A 171 -24.40 3.86 -22.24
CA GLU A 171 -24.70 5.30 -22.27
C GLU A 171 -23.88 6.06 -23.32
N ALA A 172 -24.47 6.96 -24.11
CA ALA A 172 -23.74 7.67 -25.17
C ALA A 172 -22.52 8.48 -24.67
N ASP A 173 -22.62 9.09 -23.49
CA ASP A 173 -21.60 9.92 -22.83
C ASP A 173 -20.99 9.25 -21.57
N GLY A 174 -21.21 7.95 -21.41
CA GLY A 174 -20.59 7.13 -20.37
C GLY A 174 -19.04 7.12 -20.37
N PRO A 175 -18.43 6.71 -19.24
CA PRO A 175 -16.98 6.74 -19.05
C PRO A 175 -16.24 5.67 -19.88
N GLU A 176 -14.96 5.91 -20.13
CA GLU A 176 -14.02 4.86 -20.55
C GLU A 176 -13.76 3.90 -19.38
N ILE A 177 -13.77 2.59 -19.65
CA ILE A 177 -13.57 1.56 -18.63
C ILE A 177 -12.29 0.80 -18.93
N VAL A 178 -11.31 0.94 -18.04
CA VAL A 178 -10.01 0.26 -18.12
C VAL A 178 -9.93 -0.79 -17.01
N ILE A 179 -9.84 -2.05 -17.38
CA ILE A 179 -9.67 -3.17 -16.46
C ILE A 179 -8.27 -3.75 -16.62
N VAL A 180 -7.52 -3.83 -15.52
CA VAL A 180 -6.19 -4.43 -15.45
C VAL A 180 -6.26 -5.68 -14.57
N ASN A 181 -6.11 -6.85 -15.18
CA ASN A 181 -6.15 -8.13 -14.46
C ASN A 181 -4.82 -8.89 -14.63
N PRO A 182 -4.37 -9.69 -13.64
CA PRO A 182 -3.28 -10.62 -13.87
C PRO A 182 -3.67 -11.67 -14.92
N GLN A 183 -2.71 -12.15 -15.72
CA GLN A 183 -2.96 -13.20 -16.73
C GLN A 183 -3.40 -14.53 -16.12
N SER A 184 -2.93 -14.82 -14.91
CA SER A 184 -3.31 -15.99 -14.11
C SER A 184 -3.50 -15.57 -12.66
N ALA A 185 -4.52 -16.12 -12.02
CA ALA A 185 -4.63 -16.07 -10.57
C ALA A 185 -3.86 -17.27 -9.99
N GLN A 186 -2.58 -17.12 -9.65
CA GLN A 186 -1.91 -18.11 -8.81
C GLN A 186 -2.51 -18.01 -7.38
N GLY A 187 -3.40 -18.93 -6.98
CA GLY A 187 -3.83 -19.10 -5.58
C GLY A 187 -5.20 -19.77 -5.32
N TRP A 188 -5.24 -20.57 -4.24
CA TRP A 188 -6.29 -21.31 -3.47
C TRP A 188 -7.68 -21.66 -4.04
N LEU A 189 -8.31 -20.87 -4.92
CA LEU A 189 -9.62 -21.21 -5.51
C LEU A 189 -9.39 -21.78 -6.91
N GLU A 190 -10.07 -22.88 -7.26
CA GLU A 190 -9.84 -23.61 -8.52
C GLU A 190 -9.75 -22.66 -9.73
N PRO A 191 -8.55 -22.52 -10.34
CA PRO A 191 -8.32 -21.57 -11.43
C PRO A 191 -9.32 -21.73 -12.58
N LEU A 192 -9.72 -22.96 -12.88
CA LEU A 192 -10.69 -23.32 -13.92
C LEU A 192 -12.08 -22.70 -13.71
N ALA A 193 -12.60 -22.71 -12.47
CA ALA A 193 -13.94 -22.19 -12.18
C ALA A 193 -13.97 -20.64 -12.21
N MET A 194 -12.91 -20.00 -11.74
CA MET A 194 -12.82 -18.53 -11.73
C MET A 194 -12.42 -17.95 -13.09
N ASP A 195 -11.58 -18.62 -13.85
CA ASP A 195 -11.21 -18.22 -15.20
C ASP A 195 -12.44 -18.21 -16.13
N THR A 196 -13.32 -19.20 -15.99
CA THR A 196 -14.57 -19.29 -16.76
C THR A 196 -15.58 -18.22 -16.37
N ALA A 197 -15.76 -17.96 -15.07
CA ALA A 197 -16.64 -16.86 -14.61
C ALA A 197 -16.16 -15.50 -15.13
N ARG A 198 -14.85 -15.23 -15.05
CA ARG A 198 -14.25 -14.00 -15.56
C ARG A 198 -14.44 -13.85 -17.06
N ALA A 199 -14.13 -14.89 -17.84
CA ALA A 199 -14.26 -14.87 -19.29
C ALA A 199 -15.69 -14.55 -19.73
N ARG A 200 -16.70 -15.12 -19.04
CA ARG A 200 -18.12 -14.82 -19.30
C ARG A 200 -18.48 -13.37 -19.02
N LEU A 201 -18.02 -12.80 -17.90
CA LEU A 201 -18.29 -11.40 -17.58
C LEU A 201 -17.60 -10.44 -18.56
N ILE A 202 -16.35 -10.73 -18.93
CA ILE A 202 -15.62 -9.95 -19.94
C ILE A 202 -16.32 -10.01 -21.31
N ALA A 203 -16.75 -11.19 -21.73
CA ALA A 203 -17.50 -11.35 -22.97
C ALA A 203 -18.80 -10.55 -22.95
N ALA A 204 -19.54 -10.58 -21.83
CA ALA A 204 -20.76 -9.81 -21.66
C ALA A 204 -20.51 -8.29 -21.72
N LEU A 205 -19.43 -7.79 -21.12
CA LEU A 205 -19.05 -6.38 -21.21
C LEU A 205 -18.71 -5.97 -22.64
N ARG A 206 -17.94 -6.79 -23.36
CA ARG A 206 -17.57 -6.52 -24.77
C ARG A 206 -18.80 -6.44 -25.68
N GLN A 207 -19.80 -7.30 -25.45
CA GLN A 207 -21.05 -7.27 -26.22
C GLN A 207 -21.86 -5.98 -25.99
N ARG A 208 -21.70 -5.35 -24.83
CA ARG A 208 -22.38 -4.10 -24.44
C ARG A 208 -21.60 -2.84 -24.82
N ASP A 209 -20.33 -2.97 -25.19
CA ASP A 209 -19.47 -1.82 -25.49
C ASP A 209 -19.73 -1.25 -26.89
N ARG A 210 -20.87 -0.57 -27.04
CA ARG A 210 -21.32 0.01 -28.31
C ARG A 210 -20.39 1.11 -28.84
N TYR A 211 -19.62 1.74 -27.96
CA TYR A 211 -18.85 2.95 -28.26
C TYR A 211 -17.33 2.75 -28.18
N ASP A 212 -16.86 1.50 -28.13
CA ASP A 212 -15.44 1.14 -28.04
C ASP A 212 -14.70 1.84 -26.88
N ARG A 213 -15.28 1.77 -25.67
CA ARG A 213 -14.77 2.41 -24.45
C ARG A 213 -14.20 1.43 -23.43
N LEU A 214 -14.31 0.13 -23.68
CA LEU A 214 -13.74 -0.91 -22.83
C LEU A 214 -12.30 -1.21 -23.25
N ARG A 215 -11.38 -1.18 -22.29
CA ARG A 215 -9.98 -1.58 -22.47
C ARG A 215 -9.62 -2.62 -21.42
N LEU A 216 -9.06 -3.74 -21.86
CA LEU A 216 -8.66 -4.86 -21.01
C LEU A 216 -7.16 -5.07 -21.14
N TYR A 217 -6.45 -4.96 -20.03
CA TYR A 217 -5.01 -5.11 -19.98
C TYR A 217 -4.63 -6.19 -18.99
N HIS A 218 -3.45 -6.78 -19.23
CA HIS A 218 -2.85 -7.67 -18.27
C HIS A 218 -1.48 -7.21 -17.85
N ARG A 219 -1.16 -7.46 -16.57
CA ARG A 219 0.19 -7.26 -16.08
C ARG A 219 1.07 -8.39 -16.60
N ALA A 220 2.15 -8.02 -17.28
CA ALA A 220 3.19 -8.96 -17.67
C ALA A 220 4.52 -8.59 -17.01
N PHE A 221 5.35 -9.59 -16.79
CA PHE A 221 6.74 -9.40 -16.45
C PHE A 221 7.55 -9.80 -17.67
N LEU A 222 8.33 -8.86 -18.20
CA LEU A 222 9.33 -9.20 -19.20
C LEU A 222 10.62 -9.51 -18.45
N ALA A 223 11.08 -10.75 -18.57
CA ALA A 223 12.42 -11.11 -18.15
C ALA A 223 13.40 -10.56 -19.18
N THR A 224 14.31 -9.67 -18.76
CA THR A 224 15.44 -9.29 -19.61
C THR A 224 16.53 -10.35 -19.52
N ALA A 225 17.34 -10.49 -20.58
CA ALA A 225 18.46 -11.44 -20.64
C ALA A 225 19.48 -11.29 -19.49
N SER A 226 19.46 -10.15 -18.78
CA SER A 226 20.25 -9.88 -17.57
C SER A 226 19.65 -10.40 -16.26
N GLY A 227 18.53 -11.12 -16.29
CA GLY A 227 17.84 -11.60 -15.09
C GLY A 227 17.09 -10.52 -14.30
N GLN A 228 17.02 -9.29 -14.82
CA GLN A 228 16.21 -8.21 -14.25
C GLN A 228 14.74 -8.36 -14.67
N LEU A 229 13.85 -8.36 -13.68
CA LEU A 229 12.41 -8.31 -13.92
C LEU A 229 12.00 -6.87 -14.21
N VAL A 230 11.66 -6.56 -15.46
CA VAL A 230 11.08 -5.25 -15.81
C VAL A 230 9.56 -5.37 -15.73
N ARG A 231 8.94 -4.48 -14.95
CA ARG A 231 7.48 -4.34 -14.89
C ARG A 231 7.03 -3.59 -16.13
N GLN A 232 6.39 -4.27 -17.08
CA GLN A 232 5.80 -3.63 -18.26
C GLN A 232 4.35 -4.04 -18.41
N MET A 233 3.47 -3.06 -18.65
CA MET A 233 2.08 -3.32 -19.00
C MET A 233 2.04 -3.78 -20.46
N LEU A 234 1.61 -5.02 -20.70
CA LEU A 234 1.50 -5.57 -22.06
C LEU A 234 0.11 -5.22 -22.60
N ILE A 235 0.09 -4.41 -23.65
CA ILE A 235 -1.13 -3.96 -24.33
C ILE A 235 -1.48 -5.00 -25.40
N GLN A 236 -2.53 -5.77 -25.16
CA GLN A 236 -3.13 -6.64 -26.19
C GLN A 236 -4.22 -5.84 -26.91
N HIS A 237 -3.83 -4.99 -27.87
CA HIS A 237 -4.75 -4.46 -28.87
C HIS A 237 -4.78 -5.45 -30.03
N ARG A 238 -5.95 -5.97 -30.43
CA ARG A 238 -6.10 -6.60 -31.75
C ARG A 238 -6.98 -5.72 -32.65
N HIS A 239 -6.35 -5.36 -33.77
CA HIS A 239 -6.77 -4.65 -34.97
C HIS A 239 -6.90 -3.11 -34.93
N GLU A 240 -6.19 -2.53 -35.91
CA GLU A 240 -5.95 -1.14 -36.33
C GLU A 240 -4.96 -0.24 -35.57
N PRO A 241 -4.09 0.51 -36.31
CA PRO A 241 -3.07 1.35 -35.73
C PRO A 241 -3.73 2.62 -35.19
N LEU A 242 -3.77 2.74 -33.87
CA LEU A 242 -4.14 3.97 -33.19
C LEU A 242 -3.13 5.07 -33.52
N SER A 243 -3.62 6.21 -34.00
CA SER A 243 -2.83 7.42 -34.23
C SER A 243 -2.01 7.78 -32.97
N PRO A 244 -0.71 8.13 -33.14
CA PRO A 244 0.21 8.39 -32.03
C PRO A 244 -0.22 9.52 -31.07
N ASP A 245 -1.21 10.33 -31.43
CA ASP A 245 -1.65 11.49 -30.65
C ASP A 245 -2.59 11.17 -29.47
N ARG A 246 -3.12 9.94 -29.36
CA ARG A 246 -4.04 9.56 -28.27
C ARG A 246 -3.39 8.86 -27.08
N PHE A 247 -2.11 8.52 -27.15
CA PHE A 247 -1.36 7.94 -26.03
C PHE A 247 -0.24 8.86 -25.56
N ARG A 248 -0.57 9.80 -24.66
CA ARG A 248 0.40 10.17 -23.62
C ARG A 248 0.45 9.01 -22.62
N VAL A 249 1.26 8.00 -22.93
CA VAL A 249 1.89 7.22 -21.86
C VAL A 249 2.57 8.26 -20.98
N ALA A 250 2.19 8.33 -19.71
CA ALA A 250 3.00 9.00 -18.70
C ALA A 250 4.32 8.21 -18.57
N ARG A 251 5.20 8.39 -19.55
CA ARG A 251 6.62 8.17 -19.41
C ARG A 251 7.10 9.31 -18.55
N ASP A 252 6.93 9.17 -17.24
CA ASP A 252 7.82 9.87 -16.33
C ASP A 252 9.17 9.14 -16.43
N ARG A 253 9.89 9.45 -17.52
CA ARG A 253 11.33 9.29 -17.58
C ARG A 253 11.89 10.38 -16.66
N ALA A 254 11.89 10.09 -15.36
CA ALA A 254 12.88 10.65 -14.48
C ALA A 254 14.22 10.03 -14.89
N ALA A 255 14.86 10.67 -15.87
CA ALA A 255 16.24 10.44 -16.22
C ALA A 255 17.12 10.88 -15.05
N PHE A 256 17.64 9.90 -14.31
CA PHE A 256 19.05 9.87 -13.95
C PHE A 256 19.72 8.98 -15.00
N ALA A 257 20.83 9.28 -15.62
CA ALA A 257 21.65 10.47 -15.89
C ALA A 257 22.61 10.00 -17.02
N GLN A 258 23.20 10.93 -17.79
CA GLN A 258 24.37 10.74 -18.67
C GLN A 258 24.63 9.34 -19.24
#